data_AF-A0A7V4Y6X5-F1
#
_entry.id   AF-A0A7V4Y6X5-F1
#
_cell.length_a   1.000
_cell.length_b   1.000
_cell.length_c   1.000
_cell.angle_alpha   90.00
_cell.angle_beta   90.00
_cell.angle_gamma   90.00
#
_symmetry.space_group_name_H-M   'P 1'
#
loop_
_entity.id
_entity.type
_entity.pdbx_description
1 polymer ?
#
loop_
_entity_poly.entity_id
_entity_poly.type
_entity_poly.pdbx_seq_one_letter_code
_entity_poly.pdbx_strand_id
1 'polypeptide(L)'
;MTMENRGKITKSLAILILLGFCFLETLALDKSMREVKSMKTEEIKNLFAYVLGEKEVAFQYLGYSGVIVRTSHGAIIIDPADKIRSEDLKNIPPGSVKLILFTHDHYDHFHQATALALFQVTQAPIFAEASIINRLRREVPAEKLFVAETNKPFNLDNLTVKPIKGAHVGPILLFHIKIMDISLFHGGDSDYVPLSGLSADLAFLPTGDPSPTASPSAALKMALDLKPRVIVAIHGSARQHKELEKLVQEKLAQTRVIIPAAYAIEKIKLE
;
A
#
# COMPACT_ATOMS: atom_id res chain seq x y z
N MET A 1 -0.53 23.14 -67.78
CA MET A 1 0.12 22.45 -66.64
C MET A 1 -0.35 21.00 -66.69
N THR A 2 0.54 20.09 -67.08
CA THR A 2 0.24 18.69 -67.48
C THR A 2 -0.31 17.87 -66.31
N MET A 3 -1.15 16.85 -66.62
CA MET A 3 -1.79 15.96 -65.64
C MET A 3 -0.79 15.32 -64.64
N GLU A 4 0.48 15.20 -65.03
CA GLU A 4 1.56 14.64 -64.23
C GLU A 4 1.93 15.50 -62.99
N ASN A 5 1.71 16.82 -63.06
CA ASN A 5 2.03 17.73 -61.95
C ASN A 5 0.91 17.79 -60.88
N ARG A 6 -0.33 17.44 -61.23
CA ARG A 6 -1.44 17.35 -60.26
C ARG A 6 -1.29 16.16 -59.33
N GLY A 7 -0.73 15.04 -59.80
CA GLY A 7 -0.52 13.83 -59.01
C GLY A 7 0.59 13.91 -57.95
N LYS A 8 1.60 14.78 -58.15
CA LYS A 8 2.66 15.03 -57.16
C LYS A 8 2.20 15.95 -56.04
N ILE A 9 1.44 17.01 -56.36
CA ILE A 9 0.91 17.97 -55.39
C ILE A 9 -0.09 17.29 -54.45
N THR A 10 -0.97 16.41 -54.97
CA THR A 10 -1.93 15.67 -54.13
C THR A 10 -1.26 14.67 -53.20
N LYS A 11 -0.18 14.00 -53.65
CA LYS A 11 0.60 13.09 -52.80
C LYS A 11 1.37 13.83 -51.69
N SER A 12 2.01 14.95 -51.99
CA SER A 12 2.71 15.76 -50.99
C SER A 12 1.76 16.38 -49.96
N LEU A 13 0.58 16.84 -50.38
CA LEU A 13 -0.43 17.38 -49.47
C LEU A 13 -1.01 16.28 -48.57
N ALA A 14 -1.25 15.07 -49.10
CA ALA A 14 -1.70 13.93 -48.32
C ALA A 14 -0.67 13.49 -47.26
N ILE A 15 0.63 13.48 -47.59
CA ILE A 15 1.71 13.17 -46.64
C ILE A 15 1.80 14.22 -45.53
N LEU A 16 1.65 15.51 -45.87
CA LEU A 16 1.70 16.58 -44.88
C LEU A 16 0.51 16.52 -43.90
N ILE A 17 -0.68 16.17 -44.39
CA ILE A 17 -1.87 15.96 -43.56
C ILE A 17 -1.70 14.73 -42.67
N LEU A 18 -1.16 13.62 -43.19
CA LEU A 18 -0.93 12.40 -42.42
C LEU A 18 0.11 12.61 -41.29
N LEU A 19 1.19 13.33 -41.58
CA LEU A 19 2.21 13.70 -40.59
C LEU A 19 1.66 14.66 -39.53
N GLY A 20 0.83 15.63 -39.92
CA GLY A 20 0.12 16.51 -38.99
C GLY A 20 -0.83 15.74 -38.07
N PHE A 21 -1.56 14.75 -38.59
CA PHE A 21 -2.45 13.91 -37.80
C PHE A 21 -1.69 13.02 -36.81
N CYS A 22 -0.63 12.34 -37.24
CA CYS A 22 0.25 11.57 -36.34
C CYS A 22 0.86 12.46 -35.24
N PHE A 23 1.24 13.70 -35.56
CA PHE A 23 1.79 14.63 -34.57
C PHE A 23 0.73 15.11 -33.57
N LEU A 24 -0.51 15.35 -34.01
CA LEU A 24 -1.61 15.68 -33.11
C LEU A 24 -1.98 14.49 -32.20
N GLU A 25 -2.03 13.27 -32.72
CA GLU A 25 -2.34 12.06 -31.93
C GLU A 25 -1.27 11.77 -30.89
N THR A 26 0.01 11.90 -31.24
CA THR A 26 1.13 11.74 -30.31
C THR A 26 1.13 12.80 -29.22
N LEU A 27 0.83 14.07 -29.54
CA LEU A 27 0.65 15.13 -28.54
C LEU A 27 -0.57 14.89 -27.64
N ALA A 28 -1.68 14.38 -28.18
CA ALA A 28 -2.87 14.05 -27.40
C ALA A 28 -2.62 12.86 -26.46
N LEU A 29 -1.88 11.84 -26.92
CA LEU A 29 -1.43 10.73 -26.07
C LEU A 29 -0.49 11.21 -24.96
N ASP A 30 0.51 12.03 -25.27
CA ASP A 30 1.45 12.55 -24.26
C ASP A 30 0.72 13.43 -23.24
N LYS A 31 -0.21 14.29 -23.68
CA LYS A 31 -1.04 15.10 -22.77
C LYS A 31 -1.91 14.22 -21.86
N SER A 32 -2.58 13.21 -22.42
CA SER A 32 -3.37 12.24 -21.66
C SER A 32 -2.50 11.45 -20.67
N MET A 33 -1.32 11.00 -21.07
CA MET A 33 -0.38 10.30 -20.19
C MET A 33 0.15 11.20 -19.07
N ARG A 34 0.43 12.47 -19.35
CA ARG A 34 0.80 13.47 -18.33
C ARG A 34 -0.36 13.76 -17.39
N GLU A 35 -1.59 13.82 -17.88
CA GLU A 35 -2.79 14.06 -17.09
C GLU A 35 -3.12 12.87 -16.18
N VAL A 36 -3.03 11.63 -16.69
CA VAL A 36 -3.11 10.39 -15.89
C VAL A 36 -1.97 10.29 -14.87
N LYS A 37 -0.74 10.68 -15.24
CA LYS A 37 0.40 10.72 -14.32
C LYS A 37 0.25 11.81 -13.25
N SER A 38 -0.34 12.95 -13.61
CA SER A 38 -0.68 14.06 -12.71
C SER A 38 -1.75 13.66 -11.70
N MET A 39 -2.82 12.98 -12.14
CA MET A 39 -3.87 12.47 -11.25
C MET A 39 -3.31 11.50 -10.20
N LYS A 40 -2.36 10.64 -10.56
CA LYS A 40 -1.69 9.71 -9.62
C LYS A 40 -0.72 10.40 -8.63
N THR A 41 -0.28 11.63 -8.89
CA THR A 41 0.77 12.31 -8.09
C THR A 41 0.22 13.15 -6.94
N GLU A 42 -1.07 13.53 -6.97
CA GLU A 42 -1.69 14.33 -5.91
C GLU A 42 -2.36 13.47 -4.81
N GLU A 43 -2.36 12.14 -4.93
CA GLU A 43 -3.12 11.27 -4.04
C GLU A 43 -2.52 11.22 -2.63
N ILE A 44 -1.20 11.05 -2.47
CA ILE A 44 -0.57 11.08 -1.13
C ILE A 44 -0.80 12.42 -0.43
N LYS A 45 -0.74 13.53 -1.17
CA LYS A 45 -1.04 14.86 -0.61
C LYS A 45 -2.47 14.93 -0.08
N ASN A 46 -3.43 14.40 -0.82
CA ASN A 46 -4.83 14.35 -0.40
C ASN A 46 -5.02 13.47 0.84
N LEU A 47 -4.30 12.34 0.94
CA LEU A 47 -4.30 11.51 2.15
C LEU A 47 -3.83 12.33 3.35
N PHE A 48 -2.74 13.10 3.21
CA PHE A 48 -2.18 13.91 4.29
C PHE A 48 -2.97 15.21 4.60
N ALA A 49 -3.86 15.63 3.71
CA ALA A 49 -4.76 16.77 3.90
C ALA A 49 -6.00 16.46 4.75
N TYR A 50 -6.36 15.19 4.94
CA TYR A 50 -7.50 14.83 5.79
C TYR A 50 -7.29 15.29 7.24
N VAL A 51 -8.31 15.96 7.78
CA VAL A 51 -8.53 16.12 9.22
C VAL A 51 -9.31 14.89 9.70
N LEU A 52 -8.72 14.17 10.66
CA LEU A 52 -9.24 12.92 11.21
C LEU A 52 -9.60 13.11 12.68
N GLY A 53 -10.77 12.60 13.07
CA GLY A 53 -11.15 12.45 14.47
C GLY A 53 -10.46 11.25 15.15
N GLU A 54 -10.68 11.08 16.45
CA GLU A 54 -10.04 10.03 17.27
C GLU A 54 -10.37 8.59 16.84
N LYS A 55 -11.54 8.38 16.22
CA LYS A 55 -12.00 7.09 15.70
C LYS A 55 -12.07 7.06 14.17
N GLU A 56 -11.39 7.98 13.51
CA GLU A 56 -11.30 8.01 12.06
C GLU A 56 -9.91 7.58 11.59
N VAL A 57 -9.89 6.75 10.56
CA VAL A 57 -8.70 6.31 9.85
C VAL A 57 -8.84 6.72 8.40
N ALA A 58 -7.78 7.24 7.80
CA ALA A 58 -7.67 7.28 6.35
C ALA A 58 -6.52 6.38 5.92
N PHE A 59 -6.69 5.62 4.85
CA PHE A 59 -5.58 4.85 4.29
C PHE A 59 -5.51 5.01 2.78
N GLN A 60 -4.32 4.82 2.25
CA GLN A 60 -4.10 4.63 0.83
C GLN A 60 -3.50 3.25 0.59
N TYR A 61 -4.11 2.48 -0.31
CA TYR A 61 -3.57 1.20 -0.74
C TYR A 61 -2.59 1.41 -1.89
N LEU A 62 -1.35 0.94 -1.78
CA LEU A 62 -0.29 1.19 -2.77
C LEU A 62 -0.19 0.06 -3.82
N GLY A 63 -0.80 -1.10 -3.55
CA GLY A 63 -0.61 -2.34 -4.31
C GLY A 63 0.15 -3.40 -3.49
N TYR A 64 0.09 -4.66 -3.91
CA TYR A 64 0.62 -5.81 -3.14
C TYR A 64 0.04 -5.83 -1.72
N SER A 65 0.89 -5.62 -0.72
CA SER A 65 0.54 -5.44 0.69
C SER A 65 0.72 -3.99 1.16
N GLY A 66 1.22 -3.10 0.29
CA GLY A 66 1.63 -1.76 0.67
C GLY A 66 0.47 -0.86 1.06
N VAL A 67 0.56 -0.24 2.25
CA VAL A 67 -0.43 0.72 2.74
C VAL A 67 0.20 1.90 3.47
N ILE A 68 -0.38 3.09 3.29
CA ILE A 68 -0.15 4.24 4.17
C ILE A 68 -1.41 4.40 5.00
N VAL A 69 -1.29 4.35 6.33
CA VAL A 69 -2.42 4.48 7.24
C VAL A 69 -2.22 5.73 8.10
N ARG A 70 -3.24 6.60 8.13
CA ARG A 70 -3.28 7.82 8.93
C ARG A 70 -4.38 7.74 9.99
N THR A 71 -4.06 8.29 11.15
CA THR A 71 -4.99 8.62 12.23
C THR A 71 -4.80 10.10 12.60
N SER A 72 -5.60 10.61 13.54
CA SER A 72 -5.36 11.92 14.16
C SER A 72 -3.99 12.04 14.86
N HIS A 73 -3.31 10.92 15.13
CA HIS A 73 -2.05 10.86 15.87
C HIS A 73 -0.81 10.65 14.98
N GLY A 74 -0.98 10.66 13.65
CA GLY A 74 0.10 10.49 12.69
C GLY A 74 -0.13 9.31 11.75
N ALA A 75 0.91 8.98 10.99
CA ALA A 75 0.87 7.98 9.94
C ALA A 75 1.85 6.82 10.20
N ILE A 76 1.50 5.65 9.68
CA ILE A 76 2.44 4.52 9.51
C ILE A 76 2.44 4.11 8.04
N ILE A 77 3.57 3.58 7.59
CA ILE A 77 3.72 3.03 6.23
C ILE A 77 4.14 1.58 6.38
N ILE A 78 3.42 0.66 5.74
CA ILE A 78 3.69 -0.77 5.81
C ILE A 78 3.91 -1.28 4.39
N ASP A 79 4.97 -2.06 4.18
CA ASP A 79 5.30 -2.76 2.93
C ASP A 79 5.17 -1.91 1.65
N PRO A 80 5.73 -0.69 1.58
CA PRO A 80 5.56 0.18 0.42
C PRO A 80 6.17 -0.37 -0.88
N ALA A 81 7.03 -1.40 -0.80
CA ALA A 81 7.75 -1.98 -1.94
C ALA A 81 8.33 -0.88 -2.85
N ASP A 82 8.16 -1.00 -4.17
CA ASP A 82 8.51 0.00 -5.17
C ASP A 82 7.35 0.99 -5.48
N LYS A 83 6.29 1.03 -4.66
CA LYS A 83 5.03 1.71 -4.99
C LYS A 83 4.97 3.19 -4.61
N ILE A 84 5.93 3.71 -3.86
CA ILE A 84 6.01 5.15 -3.60
C ILE A 84 7.03 5.77 -4.53
N ARG A 85 6.57 6.59 -5.48
CA ARG A 85 7.44 7.25 -6.45
C ARG A 85 8.19 8.41 -5.80
N SER A 86 9.36 8.73 -6.32
CA SER A 86 10.20 9.82 -5.79
C SER A 86 9.49 11.17 -5.84
N GLU A 87 8.66 11.43 -6.86
CA GLU A 87 7.86 12.64 -6.95
C GLU A 87 6.77 12.75 -5.89
N ASP A 88 6.31 11.64 -5.31
CA ASP A 88 5.25 11.61 -4.31
C ASP A 88 5.79 11.82 -2.89
N LEU A 89 7.09 11.54 -2.66
CA LEU A 89 7.73 11.68 -1.35
C LEU A 89 7.63 13.12 -0.80
N LYS A 90 7.74 14.13 -1.68
CA LYS A 90 7.61 15.54 -1.30
C LYS A 90 6.23 15.91 -0.72
N ASN A 91 5.23 15.06 -0.96
CA ASN A 91 3.86 15.26 -0.49
C ASN A 91 3.63 14.66 0.91
N ILE A 92 4.63 13.99 1.50
CA ILE A 92 4.59 13.50 2.87
C ILE A 92 5.10 14.62 3.80
N PRO A 93 4.25 15.21 4.66
CA PRO A 93 4.68 16.27 5.56
C PRO A 93 5.77 15.77 6.53
N PRO A 94 6.86 16.54 6.75
CA PRO A 94 7.89 16.17 7.72
C PRO A 94 7.31 15.89 9.12
N GLY A 95 7.79 14.84 9.77
CA GLY A 95 7.35 14.44 11.12
C GLY A 95 5.95 13.83 11.21
N SER A 96 5.22 13.68 10.09
CA SER A 96 3.87 13.09 10.08
C SER A 96 3.87 11.56 10.13
N VAL A 97 4.94 10.91 9.65
CA VAL A 97 5.11 9.45 9.69
C VAL A 97 5.84 9.06 10.97
N LYS A 98 5.23 8.18 11.75
CA LYS A 98 5.71 7.71 13.05
C LYS A 98 6.57 6.45 12.94
N LEU A 99 6.25 5.56 12.00
CA LEU A 99 6.95 4.30 11.82
C LEU A 99 6.81 3.79 10.38
N ILE A 100 7.90 3.25 9.84
CA ILE A 100 7.91 2.49 8.58
C ILE A 100 8.11 1.02 8.95
N LEU A 101 7.23 0.15 8.47
CA LEU A 101 7.22 -1.27 8.80
C LEU A 101 7.42 -2.11 7.54
N PHE A 102 8.18 -3.20 7.68
CA PHE A 102 8.32 -4.21 6.64
C PHE A 102 8.06 -5.60 7.22
N THR A 103 7.17 -6.36 6.60
CA THR A 103 6.79 -7.71 7.04
C THR A 103 7.89 -8.72 6.74
N HIS A 104 8.54 -8.62 5.57
CA HIS A 104 9.68 -9.44 5.13
C HIS A 104 10.38 -8.86 3.90
N ASP A 105 11.44 -9.51 3.42
CA ASP A 105 12.41 -8.95 2.46
C ASP A 105 12.14 -9.21 0.96
N HIS A 106 10.99 -9.81 0.61
CA HIS A 106 10.60 -10.02 -0.79
C HIS A 106 10.27 -8.71 -1.53
N TYR A 107 10.42 -8.73 -2.86
CA TYR A 107 10.41 -7.53 -3.71
C TYR A 107 9.08 -6.76 -3.69
N ASP A 108 7.98 -7.47 -3.48
CA ASP A 108 6.61 -6.96 -3.40
C ASP A 108 6.23 -6.43 -2.01
N HIS A 109 7.19 -6.45 -1.06
CA HIS A 109 7.05 -5.90 0.29
C HIS A 109 8.15 -4.87 0.61
N PHE A 110 9.41 -5.22 0.30
CA PHE A 110 10.59 -4.43 0.60
C PHE A 110 11.36 -4.03 -0.66
N HIS A 111 11.60 -2.73 -0.78
CA HIS A 111 12.53 -2.17 -1.76
C HIS A 111 13.47 -1.19 -1.07
N GLN A 112 14.77 -1.50 -1.06
CA GLN A 112 15.78 -0.77 -0.30
C GLN A 112 15.81 0.72 -0.66
N ALA A 113 15.78 1.07 -1.96
CA ALA A 113 15.81 2.47 -2.37
C ALA A 113 14.57 3.25 -1.88
N THR A 114 13.38 2.62 -1.89
CA THR A 114 12.17 3.24 -1.34
C THR A 114 12.29 3.44 0.17
N ALA A 115 12.78 2.43 0.90
CA ALA A 115 12.96 2.52 2.35
C ALA A 115 13.90 3.68 2.76
N LEU A 116 15.02 3.82 2.04
CA LEU A 116 15.98 4.88 2.26
C LEU A 116 15.43 6.25 1.91
N ALA A 117 14.72 6.38 0.78
CA ALA A 117 14.12 7.64 0.37
C ALA A 117 13.00 8.08 1.33
N LEU A 118 12.19 7.13 1.82
CA LEU A 118 11.21 7.38 2.87
C LEU A 118 11.87 7.83 4.17
N PHE A 119 12.94 7.15 4.61
CA PHE A 119 13.68 7.55 5.80
C PHE A 119 14.25 8.97 5.65
N GLN A 120 14.87 9.28 4.51
CA GLN A 120 15.45 10.60 4.25
C GLN A 120 14.42 11.73 4.40
N VAL A 121 13.20 11.54 3.87
CA VAL A 121 12.15 12.58 3.91
C VAL A 121 11.42 12.62 5.25
N THR A 122 11.17 11.47 5.87
CA THR A 122 10.32 11.39 7.06
C THR A 122 11.09 11.43 8.38
N GLN A 123 12.35 10.99 8.36
CA GLN A 123 13.16 10.69 9.56
C GLN A 123 12.50 9.69 10.53
N ALA A 124 11.49 8.96 10.05
CA ALA A 124 10.75 7.99 10.84
C ALA A 124 11.61 6.74 11.08
N PRO A 125 11.53 6.13 12.28
CA PRO A 125 12.17 4.85 12.54
C PRO A 125 11.64 3.76 11.59
N ILE A 126 12.51 2.77 11.32
CA ILE A 126 12.20 1.58 10.53
C ILE A 126 12.15 0.38 11.46
N PHE A 127 11.06 -0.39 11.38
CA PHE A 127 10.84 -1.60 12.15
C PHE A 127 10.61 -2.80 11.22
N ALA A 128 11.55 -3.75 11.24
CA ALA A 128 11.58 -4.85 10.30
C ALA A 128 12.38 -6.03 10.84
N GLU A 129 12.32 -7.17 10.18
CA GLU A 129 13.20 -8.30 10.51
C GLU A 129 14.69 -7.99 10.32
N ALA A 130 15.55 -8.79 10.96
CA ALA A 130 16.98 -8.52 11.05
C ALA A 130 17.68 -8.44 9.68
N SER A 131 17.23 -9.20 8.67
CA SER A 131 17.78 -9.17 7.30
C SER A 131 17.68 -7.76 6.69
N ILE A 132 16.50 -7.13 6.76
CA ILE A 132 16.21 -5.79 6.27
C ILE A 132 17.03 -4.77 7.05
N ILE A 133 17.03 -4.85 8.38
CA ILE A 133 17.79 -3.94 9.24
C ILE A 133 19.29 -4.00 8.90
N ASN A 134 19.83 -5.20 8.67
CA ASN A 134 21.23 -5.40 8.29
C ASN A 134 21.57 -4.80 6.92
N ARG A 135 20.62 -4.72 5.99
CA ARG A 135 20.79 -4.07 4.68
C ARG A 135 20.82 -2.53 4.82
N LEU A 136 20.09 -1.96 5.77
CA LEU A 136 19.93 -0.51 5.94
C LEU A 136 20.96 0.12 6.88
N ARG A 137 21.61 -0.66 7.76
CA ARG A 137 22.50 -0.17 8.83
C ARG A 137 23.69 0.70 8.42
N ARG A 138 24.06 0.72 7.13
CA ARG A 138 25.15 1.58 6.61
C ARG A 138 24.66 2.98 6.25
N GLU A 139 23.36 3.14 6.06
CA GLU A 139 22.76 4.34 5.47
C GLU A 139 21.74 5.00 6.42
N VAL A 140 21.23 4.25 7.39
CA VAL A 140 20.30 4.72 8.42
C VAL A 140 20.95 4.62 9.81
N PRO A 141 20.88 5.67 10.65
CA PRO A 141 21.43 5.64 12.01
C PRO A 141 20.85 4.49 12.85
N ALA A 142 21.68 3.89 13.70
CA ALA A 142 21.31 2.69 14.47
C ALA A 142 20.10 2.92 15.39
N GLU A 143 19.98 4.12 15.96
CA GLU A 143 18.85 4.54 16.81
C GLU A 143 17.52 4.69 16.06
N LYS A 144 17.54 4.61 14.72
CA LYS A 144 16.37 4.62 13.84
C LYS A 144 16.03 3.25 13.27
N LEU A 145 16.80 2.21 13.61
CA LEU A 145 16.64 0.85 13.11
C LEU A 145 16.26 -0.09 14.24
N PHE A 146 15.05 -0.64 14.19
CA PHE A 146 14.52 -1.52 15.21
C PHE A 146 14.25 -2.91 14.62
N VAL A 147 14.88 -3.93 15.21
CA VAL A 147 14.65 -5.32 14.82
C VAL A 147 13.33 -5.79 15.41
N ALA A 148 12.43 -6.26 14.54
CA ALA A 148 11.17 -6.87 14.92
C ALA A 148 11.41 -8.34 15.29
N GLU A 149 10.99 -8.71 16.50
CA GLU A 149 11.07 -10.07 17.01
C GLU A 149 9.66 -10.58 17.34
N THR A 150 9.37 -11.82 17.02
CA THR A 150 8.06 -12.43 17.27
C THR A 150 7.65 -12.29 18.73
N ASN A 151 6.42 -11.82 18.97
CA ASN A 151 5.81 -11.63 20.29
C ASN A 151 6.54 -10.65 21.23
N LYS A 152 7.49 -9.86 20.72
CA LYS A 152 8.15 -8.79 21.48
C LYS A 152 7.59 -7.43 21.04
N PRO A 153 6.70 -6.80 21.83
CA PRO A 153 6.11 -5.53 21.44
C PRO A 153 7.16 -4.42 21.35
N PHE A 154 7.02 -3.59 20.32
CA PHE A 154 7.72 -2.32 20.16
C PHE A 154 6.77 -1.18 20.55
N ASN A 155 7.25 -0.23 21.35
CA ASN A 155 6.46 0.92 21.79
C ASN A 155 7.14 2.22 21.36
N LEU A 156 6.37 3.14 20.80
CA LEU A 156 6.81 4.48 20.40
C LEU A 156 5.67 5.47 20.65
N ASP A 157 5.81 6.33 21.65
CA ASP A 157 4.74 7.23 22.10
C ASP A 157 3.42 6.46 22.38
N ASN A 158 2.39 6.72 21.57
CA ASN A 158 1.08 6.10 21.62
C ASN A 158 0.87 4.96 20.60
N LEU A 159 1.95 4.51 19.97
CA LEU A 159 2.00 3.41 19.02
C LEU A 159 2.60 2.18 19.71
N THR A 160 1.87 1.06 19.70
CA THR A 160 2.39 -0.26 20.06
C THR A 160 2.28 -1.18 18.86
N VAL A 161 3.38 -1.85 18.50
CA VAL A 161 3.40 -2.87 17.44
C VAL A 161 3.82 -4.19 18.06
N LYS A 162 2.96 -5.20 17.95
CA LYS A 162 3.25 -6.58 18.32
C LYS A 162 3.50 -7.40 17.05
N PRO A 163 4.75 -7.80 16.76
CA PRO A 163 5.05 -8.73 15.68
C PRO A 163 4.51 -10.12 15.99
N ILE A 164 3.93 -10.76 14.99
CA ILE A 164 3.40 -12.12 15.05
C ILE A 164 4.08 -12.92 13.95
N LYS A 165 4.53 -14.12 14.24
CA LYS A 165 5.11 -14.99 13.22
C LYS A 165 4.01 -15.40 12.22
N GLY A 166 4.22 -15.13 10.93
CA GLY A 166 3.32 -15.61 9.88
C GLY A 166 3.71 -16.99 9.34
N ALA A 167 2.91 -17.47 8.40
CA ALA A 167 3.08 -18.71 7.66
C ALA A 167 3.26 -18.37 6.17
N HIS A 168 4.51 -18.34 5.71
CA HIS A 168 4.90 -17.99 4.35
C HIS A 168 6.07 -18.87 3.89
N VAL A 169 6.40 -18.85 2.60
CA VAL A 169 7.62 -19.46 2.08
C VAL A 169 8.81 -18.58 2.45
N GLY A 170 9.29 -18.75 3.68
CA GLY A 170 10.35 -17.93 4.27
C GLY A 170 9.89 -17.24 5.56
N PRO A 171 10.81 -16.57 6.27
CA PRO A 171 10.45 -15.76 7.44
C PRO A 171 9.52 -14.61 7.07
N ILE A 172 8.48 -14.41 7.87
CA ILE A 172 7.57 -13.27 7.75
C ILE A 172 7.06 -12.86 9.13
N LEU A 173 6.86 -11.56 9.32
CA LEU A 173 6.18 -11.00 10.47
C LEU A 173 4.88 -10.32 10.06
N LEU A 174 3.82 -10.61 10.78
CA LEU A 174 2.55 -9.91 10.74
C LEU A 174 2.53 -8.87 11.85
N PHE A 175 1.76 -7.81 11.70
CA PHE A 175 1.74 -6.72 12.67
C PHE A 175 0.34 -6.53 13.25
N HIS A 176 0.22 -6.73 14.56
CA HIS A 176 -0.88 -6.19 15.34
C HIS A 176 -0.45 -4.84 15.90
N ILE A 177 -1.18 -3.79 15.54
CA ILE A 177 -0.75 -2.40 15.76
C ILE A 177 -1.84 -1.68 16.54
N LYS A 178 -1.48 -0.99 17.61
CA LYS A 178 -2.38 -0.09 18.34
C LYS A 178 -1.86 1.33 18.23
N ILE A 179 -2.73 2.25 17.84
CA ILE A 179 -2.48 3.69 17.84
C ILE A 179 -3.58 4.31 18.70
N MET A 180 -3.26 4.67 19.95
CA MET A 180 -4.27 4.98 20.97
C MET A 180 -5.33 3.87 21.07
N ASP A 181 -6.59 4.21 20.86
CA ASP A 181 -7.74 3.30 20.94
C ASP A 181 -8.15 2.73 19.58
N ILE A 182 -7.30 2.84 18.55
CA ILE A 182 -7.49 2.19 17.25
C ILE A 182 -6.56 1.00 17.18
N SER A 183 -7.13 -0.19 16.95
CA SER A 183 -6.39 -1.41 16.72
C SER A 183 -6.41 -1.80 15.24
N LEU A 184 -5.25 -2.08 14.67
CA LEU A 184 -5.06 -2.47 13.29
C LEU A 184 -4.40 -3.85 13.23
N PHE A 185 -4.63 -4.58 12.14
CA PHE A 185 -3.88 -5.79 11.83
C PHE A 185 -3.40 -5.75 10.38
N HIS A 186 -2.15 -6.13 10.14
CA HIS A 186 -1.58 -6.27 8.81
C HIS A 186 -1.08 -7.71 8.60
N GLY A 187 -1.73 -8.43 7.70
CA GLY A 187 -1.49 -9.85 7.45
C GLY A 187 -0.34 -10.16 6.50
N GLY A 188 0.39 -9.15 6.02
CA GLY A 188 1.47 -9.34 5.03
C GLY A 188 0.92 -10.09 3.82
N ASP A 189 1.52 -11.24 3.52
CA ASP A 189 1.02 -12.20 2.54
C ASP A 189 1.02 -13.65 3.09
N SER A 190 0.73 -13.77 4.39
CA SER A 190 0.73 -15.05 5.11
C SER A 190 -0.50 -15.91 4.83
N ASP A 191 -0.34 -17.24 4.96
CA ASP A 191 -1.45 -18.17 5.26
C ASP A 191 -1.99 -17.91 6.68
N TYR A 192 -3.03 -18.62 7.08
CA TYR A 192 -3.64 -18.50 8.39
C TYR A 192 -2.64 -18.85 9.50
N VAL A 193 -2.56 -17.95 10.48
CA VAL A 193 -1.99 -18.21 11.80
C VAL A 193 -3.03 -17.91 12.87
N PRO A 194 -3.03 -18.62 14.02
CA PRO A 194 -3.97 -18.33 15.10
C PRO A 194 -3.75 -16.93 15.67
N LEU A 195 -4.83 -16.15 15.71
CA LEU A 195 -4.88 -14.79 16.26
C LEU A 195 -5.88 -14.67 17.41
N SER A 196 -6.41 -15.80 17.90
CA SER A 196 -7.31 -15.88 19.05
C SER A 196 -6.75 -15.08 20.25
N GLY A 197 -7.61 -14.25 20.84
CA GLY A 197 -7.24 -13.36 21.95
C GLY A 197 -6.72 -11.98 21.51
N LEU A 198 -6.57 -11.74 20.21
CA LEU A 198 -6.40 -10.42 19.63
C LEU A 198 -7.73 -9.91 19.05
N SER A 199 -7.81 -8.60 18.87
CA SER A 199 -8.89 -7.95 18.13
C SER A 199 -8.32 -6.82 17.28
N ALA A 200 -9.00 -6.45 16.21
CA ALA A 200 -8.65 -5.28 15.40
C ALA A 200 -9.93 -4.52 15.04
N ASP A 201 -9.86 -3.21 14.87
CA ASP A 201 -10.93 -2.43 14.26
C ASP A 201 -10.85 -2.52 12.74
N LEU A 202 -9.63 -2.44 12.19
CA LEU A 202 -9.32 -2.50 10.77
C LEU A 202 -8.25 -3.56 10.49
N ALA A 203 -8.51 -4.48 9.58
CA ALA A 203 -7.57 -5.54 9.20
C ALA A 203 -7.26 -5.51 7.69
N PHE A 204 -5.97 -5.44 7.35
CA PHE A 204 -5.47 -5.62 5.99
C PHE A 204 -5.12 -7.10 5.81
N LEU A 205 -5.92 -7.83 5.03
CA LEU A 205 -5.82 -9.29 4.93
C LEU A 205 -5.45 -9.73 3.52
N PRO A 206 -4.38 -10.54 3.35
CA PRO A 206 -3.95 -11.03 2.05
C PRO A 206 -4.90 -12.08 1.50
N THR A 207 -5.27 -11.97 0.21
CA THR A 207 -6.21 -12.93 -0.40
C THR A 207 -5.58 -13.91 -1.38
N GLY A 208 -4.30 -13.75 -1.73
CA GLY A 208 -3.58 -14.67 -2.62
C GLY A 208 -2.48 -14.01 -3.43
N ASP A 209 -2.45 -14.30 -4.73
CA ASP A 209 -1.42 -13.94 -5.73
C ASP A 209 -0.81 -12.53 -5.58
N PRO A 210 0.50 -12.33 -5.79
CA PRO A 210 1.50 -13.36 -6.13
C PRO A 210 1.91 -14.25 -4.95
N SER A 211 1.31 -14.08 -3.77
CA SER A 211 1.65 -14.91 -2.62
C SER A 211 1.32 -16.38 -2.84
N PRO A 212 2.26 -17.31 -2.60
CA PRO A 212 2.01 -18.74 -2.72
C PRO A 212 1.23 -19.32 -1.54
N THR A 213 1.06 -18.57 -0.45
CA THR A 213 0.50 -19.06 0.83
C THR A 213 -0.83 -18.41 1.20
N ALA A 214 -1.04 -17.15 0.85
CA ALA A 214 -2.29 -16.47 1.16
C ALA A 214 -3.47 -17.07 0.38
N SER A 215 -4.65 -17.06 0.99
CA SER A 215 -5.90 -17.46 0.32
C SER A 215 -7.10 -16.75 0.94
N PRO A 216 -8.25 -16.65 0.24
CA PRO A 216 -9.47 -16.07 0.82
C PRO A 216 -9.94 -16.82 2.07
N SER A 217 -9.75 -18.14 2.09
CA SER A 217 -10.10 -18.99 3.23
C SER A 217 -9.23 -18.72 4.47
N ALA A 218 -7.93 -18.47 4.25
CA ALA A 218 -6.98 -18.11 5.30
C ALA A 218 -7.29 -16.73 5.88
N ALA A 219 -7.56 -15.76 5.01
CA ALA A 219 -8.01 -14.43 5.38
C ALA A 219 -9.30 -14.48 6.21
N LEU A 220 -10.29 -15.29 5.82
CA LEU A 220 -11.50 -15.49 6.61
C LEU A 220 -11.20 -16.02 8.02
N LYS A 221 -10.31 -17.01 8.15
CA LYS A 221 -9.96 -17.56 9.48
C LYS A 221 -9.30 -16.50 10.37
N MET A 222 -8.39 -15.68 9.82
CA MET A 222 -7.83 -14.55 10.54
C MET A 222 -8.90 -13.52 10.93
N ALA A 223 -9.85 -13.23 10.03
CA ALA A 223 -10.97 -12.34 10.33
C ALA A 223 -11.89 -12.88 11.44
N LEU A 224 -12.13 -14.19 11.50
CA LEU A 224 -12.95 -14.81 12.55
C LEU A 224 -12.30 -14.70 13.93
N ASP A 225 -10.97 -14.78 14.01
CA ASP A 225 -10.21 -14.56 15.24
C ASP A 225 -10.22 -13.08 15.65
N LEU A 226 -9.92 -12.17 14.71
CA LEU A 226 -9.75 -10.74 14.97
C LEU A 226 -11.07 -9.98 15.14
N LYS A 227 -12.16 -10.48 14.54
CA LYS A 227 -13.50 -9.86 14.48
C LYS A 227 -13.45 -8.37 14.09
N PRO A 228 -12.81 -8.00 12.96
CA PRO A 228 -12.65 -6.62 12.60
C PRO A 228 -13.95 -5.97 12.17
N ARG A 229 -14.05 -4.67 12.39
CA ARG A 229 -15.17 -3.86 11.88
C ARG A 229 -15.04 -3.69 10.37
N VAL A 230 -13.81 -3.48 9.90
CA VAL A 230 -13.49 -3.32 8.49
C VAL A 230 -12.34 -4.24 8.09
N ILE A 231 -12.50 -4.93 6.97
CA ILE A 231 -11.45 -5.67 6.29
C ILE A 231 -11.11 -4.92 5.01
N VAL A 232 -9.82 -4.72 4.76
CA VAL A 232 -9.29 -4.28 3.47
C VAL A 232 -8.56 -5.45 2.86
N ALA A 233 -9.02 -5.88 1.69
CA ALA A 233 -8.36 -6.93 0.94
C ALA A 233 -7.07 -6.36 0.33
N ILE A 234 -5.93 -6.95 0.68
CA ILE A 234 -4.61 -6.69 0.08
C ILE A 234 -4.18 -7.99 -0.60
N HIS A 235 -3.23 -7.96 -1.55
CA HIS A 235 -2.81 -9.13 -2.32
C HIS A 235 -3.95 -9.95 -2.97
N GLY A 236 -3.63 -10.70 -4.01
CA GLY A 236 -4.57 -11.54 -4.72
C GLY A 236 -5.26 -10.83 -5.88
N SER A 237 -5.91 -11.66 -6.68
CA SER A 237 -6.70 -11.26 -7.83
C SER A 237 -8.07 -10.71 -7.42
N ALA A 238 -8.72 -10.00 -8.34
CA ALA A 238 -10.10 -9.55 -8.17
C ALA A 238 -11.06 -10.70 -7.79
N ARG A 239 -10.82 -11.91 -8.31
CA ARG A 239 -11.60 -13.11 -7.97
C ARG A 239 -11.39 -13.51 -6.50
N GLN A 240 -10.15 -13.58 -6.04
CA GLN A 240 -9.81 -13.92 -4.65
C GLN A 240 -10.36 -12.88 -3.66
N HIS A 241 -10.26 -11.59 -3.98
CA HIS A 241 -10.89 -10.52 -3.21
C HIS A 241 -12.41 -10.70 -3.09
N LYS A 242 -13.09 -11.01 -4.21
CA LYS A 242 -14.54 -11.25 -4.21
C LYS A 242 -14.95 -12.52 -3.47
N GLU A 243 -14.11 -13.53 -3.49
CA GLU A 243 -14.31 -14.74 -2.68
C GLU A 243 -14.23 -14.43 -1.19
N LEU A 244 -13.26 -13.63 -0.74
CA LEU A 244 -13.18 -13.18 0.65
C LEU A 244 -14.43 -12.38 1.04
N GLU A 245 -14.85 -11.42 0.21
CA GLU A 245 -16.06 -10.61 0.46
C GLU A 245 -17.29 -11.50 0.69
N LYS A 246 -17.51 -12.50 -0.18
CA LYS A 246 -18.60 -13.46 -0.03
C LYS A 246 -18.51 -14.25 1.28
N LEU A 247 -17.34 -14.81 1.58
CA LEU A 247 -17.12 -15.60 2.79
C LEU A 247 -17.35 -14.79 4.08
N VAL A 248 -16.90 -13.53 4.09
CA VAL A 248 -17.10 -12.62 5.23
C VAL A 248 -18.57 -12.28 5.39
N GLN A 249 -19.30 -11.99 4.30
CA GLN A 249 -20.75 -11.72 4.38
C GLN A 249 -21.54 -12.89 4.98
N GLU A 250 -21.12 -14.13 4.72
CA GLU A 250 -21.76 -15.34 5.26
C GLU A 250 -21.46 -15.58 6.75
N LYS A 251 -20.29 -15.16 7.26
CA LYS A 251 -19.81 -15.54 8.61
C LYS A 251 -19.65 -14.38 9.59
N LEU A 252 -19.52 -13.16 9.08
CA LEU A 252 -19.24 -11.91 9.80
C LEU A 252 -20.06 -10.78 9.18
N ALA A 253 -21.40 -10.92 9.19
CA ALA A 253 -22.32 -10.02 8.48
C ALA A 253 -22.21 -8.53 8.87
N GLN A 254 -21.62 -8.20 10.04
CA GLN A 254 -21.41 -6.83 10.50
C GLN A 254 -20.05 -6.25 10.05
N THR A 255 -19.15 -7.08 9.52
CA THR A 255 -17.83 -6.65 9.04
C THR A 255 -17.94 -6.13 7.62
N ARG A 256 -17.55 -4.87 7.41
CA ARG A 256 -17.46 -4.29 6.07
C ARG A 256 -16.19 -4.77 5.37
N VAL A 257 -16.30 -5.25 4.14
CA VAL A 257 -15.14 -5.55 3.29
C VAL A 257 -14.94 -4.43 2.28
N ILE A 258 -13.70 -4.00 2.12
CA ILE A 258 -13.25 -3.03 1.12
C ILE A 258 -12.28 -3.76 0.17
N ILE A 259 -12.54 -3.66 -1.12
CA ILE A 259 -11.66 -4.11 -2.19
C ILE A 259 -11.09 -2.84 -2.85
N PRO A 260 -9.94 -2.32 -2.40
CA PRO A 260 -9.42 -1.05 -2.87
C PRO A 260 -8.82 -1.17 -4.27
N ALA A 261 -9.00 -0.15 -5.09
CA ALA A 261 -8.16 0.03 -6.29
C ALA A 261 -6.76 0.49 -5.85
N ALA A 262 -5.73 0.19 -6.65
CA ALA A 262 -4.38 0.69 -6.38
C ALA A 262 -4.38 2.23 -6.34
N TYR A 263 -3.71 2.77 -5.33
CA TYR A 263 -3.62 4.17 -4.93
C TYR A 263 -4.94 4.83 -4.47
N ALA A 264 -6.04 4.07 -4.37
CA ALA A 264 -7.28 4.58 -3.81
C ALA A 264 -7.11 4.98 -2.34
N ILE A 265 -7.76 6.09 -1.99
CA ILE A 265 -7.80 6.61 -0.62
C ILE A 265 -9.19 6.39 -0.06
N GLU A 266 -9.25 5.80 1.11
CA GLU A 266 -10.48 5.57 1.85
C GLU A 266 -10.40 6.24 3.21
N LYS A 267 -11.46 6.95 3.59
CA LYS A 267 -11.65 7.45 4.94
C LYS A 267 -12.74 6.62 5.62
N ILE A 268 -12.41 6.04 6.76
CA ILE A 268 -13.26 5.15 7.53
C ILE A 268 -13.51 5.76 8.91
N LYS A 269 -14.75 5.69 9.35
CA LYS A 269 -15.14 5.92 10.74
C LYS A 269 -15.33 4.57 11.44
N LEU A 270 -14.62 4.34 12.54
CA LEU A 270 -14.59 3.08 13.30
C LEU A 270 -15.57 3.10 14.49
N GLU A 271 -16.79 3.62 14.28
CA GLU A 271 -17.88 3.74 15.27
C GLU A 271 -19.00 2.72 15.10
#